data_AF-X1LLD5-F1
#
_entry.id   AF-X1LLD5-F1
#
_cell.length_a   1.000
_cell.length_b   1.000
_cell.length_c   1.000
_cell.angle_alpha   90.00
_cell.angle_beta   90.00
_cell.angle_gamma   90.00
#
_symmetry.space_group_name_H-M   'P 1'
#
loop_
_entity.id
_entity.type
_entity.pdbx_description
1 polymer ?
#
loop_
_entity_poly.entity_id
_entity_poly.type
_entity_poly.pdbx_seq_one_letter_code
_entity_poly.pdbx_strand_id
1 'polypeptide(L)'
;MSELESYKCYLSQLPSTILKILGLEPPSFINEPVSEIIEHFKGIERIVINLIDNFGLFEITFLKPQFIITNSDALILLSTKNPYTLGFLHQIMFGGFEKEPNGFHLLREINNQGKKT
;
A
#
# COMPACT_ATOMS: atom_id res chain seq x y z
N MET A 1 2.24 -8.18 25.85
CA MET A 1 1.79 -7.62 24.57
C MET A 1 2.99 -7.60 23.66
N SER A 2 2.94 -8.28 22.52
CA SER A 2 3.98 -8.13 21.50
C SER A 2 3.91 -6.70 20.95
N GLU A 3 5.06 -6.13 20.61
CA GLU A 3 5.11 -4.86 19.90
C GLU A 3 4.49 -5.02 18.51
N LEU A 4 3.93 -3.93 17.96
CA LEU A 4 3.35 -3.92 16.63
C LEU A 4 4.47 -4.10 15.59
N GLU A 5 4.37 -5.13 14.75
CA GLU A 5 5.36 -5.40 13.72
C GLU A 5 5.47 -4.21 12.76
N SER A 6 6.69 -3.74 12.52
CA SER A 6 6.93 -2.49 11.81
C SER A 6 7.90 -2.68 10.65
N TYR A 7 7.49 -2.29 9.45
CA TYR A 7 8.25 -2.47 8.22
C TYR A 7 8.53 -1.14 7.53
N LYS A 8 9.72 -1.00 6.93
CA LYS A 8 10.08 0.16 6.11
C LYS A 8 10.14 -0.26 4.66
N CYS A 9 9.41 0.43 3.79
CA CYS A 9 9.43 0.17 2.36
C CYS A 9 9.21 1.44 1.54
N TYR A 10 9.38 1.35 0.23
CA TYR A 10 9.11 2.47 -0.67
C TYR A 10 7.66 2.49 -1.11
N LEU A 11 7.08 3.69 -1.24
CA LEU A 11 5.72 3.86 -1.75
C LEU A 11 5.53 3.27 -3.16
N SER A 12 6.58 3.22 -3.97
CA SER A 12 6.56 2.61 -5.29
C SER A 12 6.45 1.08 -5.28
N GLN A 13 6.65 0.41 -4.15
CA GLN A 13 6.46 -1.04 -4.00
C GLN A 13 5.03 -1.44 -3.62
N LEU A 14 4.21 -0.48 -3.18
CA LEU A 14 2.83 -0.76 -2.78
C LEU A 14 1.98 -1.39 -3.89
N PRO A 15 2.08 -0.98 -5.17
CA PRO A 15 1.22 -1.55 -6.22
C PRO A 15 1.47 -3.02 -6.46
N SER A 16 2.74 -3.44 -6.57
CA SER A 16 3.10 -4.86 -6.69
C SER A 16 2.74 -5.65 -5.43
N THR A 17 2.90 -5.03 -4.27
CA THR A 17 2.51 -5.64 -2.98
C THR A 17 1.00 -5.91 -2.92
N ILE A 18 0.17 -4.94 -3.30
CA ILE A 18 -1.30 -5.07 -3.37
C ILE A 18 -1.68 -6.20 -4.34
N LEU A 19 -1.07 -6.25 -5.53
CA LEU A 19 -1.30 -7.31 -6.51
C LEU A 19 -0.98 -8.69 -5.91
N LYS A 20 0.21 -8.86 -5.33
CA LYS A 20 0.61 -10.15 -4.76
C LYS A 20 -0.23 -10.59 -3.56
N ILE A 21 -0.61 -9.67 -2.67
CA ILE A 21 -1.52 -9.97 -1.54
C ILE A 21 -2.86 -10.50 -2.06
N LEU A 22 -3.36 -9.97 -3.17
CA LEU A 22 -4.58 -10.43 -3.83
C LEU A 22 -4.40 -11.74 -4.63
N GLY A 23 -3.19 -12.31 -4.67
CA GLY A 23 -2.87 -13.47 -5.49
C GLY A 23 -2.79 -13.17 -6.99
N LEU A 24 -2.50 -11.92 -7.36
CA LEU A 24 -2.33 -11.45 -8.73
C LEU A 24 -0.85 -11.33 -9.10
N GLU A 25 -0.54 -11.39 -10.40
CA GLU A 25 0.83 -11.29 -10.89
C GLU A 25 1.18 -9.82 -11.24
N PRO A 26 2.17 -9.20 -10.57
CA PRO A 26 2.62 -7.87 -10.93
C PRO A 26 3.41 -7.87 -12.24
N PRO A 27 3.28 -6.84 -13.08
CA PRO A 27 4.12 -6.69 -14.27
C PRO A 27 5.61 -6.58 -13.90
N SER A 28 6.50 -7.13 -14.74
CA SER A 28 7.94 -7.19 -14.45
C SER A 28 8.68 -5.85 -14.48
N PHE A 29 8.02 -4.78 -14.91
CA PHE A 29 8.62 -3.44 -15.06
C PHE A 29 8.26 -2.48 -13.92
N ILE A 30 7.44 -2.90 -12.95
CA ILE A 30 7.21 -2.15 -11.71
C ILE A 30 8.11 -2.71 -10.60
N ASN A 31 8.29 -1.95 -9.52
CA ASN A 31 9.14 -2.38 -8.42
C ASN A 31 8.63 -3.68 -7.78
N GLU A 32 9.57 -4.52 -7.33
CA GLU A 32 9.27 -5.74 -6.61
C GLU A 32 8.45 -5.47 -5.34
N PRO A 33 7.51 -6.37 -5.01
CA PRO A 33 6.66 -6.23 -3.83
C PRO A 33 7.48 -6.35 -2.54
N VAL A 34 6.88 -5.94 -1.43
CA VAL A 34 7.49 -6.07 -0.10
C VAL A 34 7.27 -7.49 0.42
N SER A 35 8.31 -8.31 0.38
CA SER A 35 8.25 -9.74 0.74
C SER A 35 7.71 -9.98 2.15
N GLU A 36 8.12 -9.17 3.12
CA GLU A 36 7.70 -9.28 4.51
C GLU A 36 6.19 -9.14 4.65
N ILE A 37 5.57 -8.26 3.86
CA ILE A 37 4.12 -8.04 3.88
C ILE A 37 3.39 -9.20 3.20
N ILE A 38 3.91 -9.73 2.08
CA ILE A 38 3.31 -10.89 1.41
C ILE A 38 3.35 -12.12 2.30
N GLU A 39 4.44 -12.31 3.03
CA GLU A 39 4.59 -13.43 3.96
C GLU A 39 3.68 -13.29 5.18
N HIS A 40 3.47 -12.06 5.66
CA HIS A 40 2.60 -11.77 6.80
C HIS A 40 1.11 -11.93 6.44
N PHE A 41 0.66 -11.41 5.29
CA PHE A 41 -0.74 -11.43 4.87
C PHE A 41 -1.02 -12.47 3.78
N LYS A 42 -1.51 -13.65 4.18
CA LYS A 42 -1.83 -14.77 3.26
C LYS A 42 -3.34 -14.98 3.12
N GLY A 43 -3.76 -15.39 1.91
CA GLY A 43 -5.17 -15.76 1.64
C GLY A 43 -6.14 -14.57 1.62
N ILE A 44 -5.65 -13.38 1.30
CA ILE A 44 -6.48 -12.16 1.28
C ILE A 44 -7.34 -12.12 0.01
N GLU A 45 -8.66 -12.17 0.19
CA GLU A 45 -9.61 -12.09 -0.93
C GLU A 45 -10.00 -10.65 -1.29
N ARG A 46 -9.94 -9.73 -0.30
CA ARG A 46 -10.41 -8.35 -0.41
C ARG A 46 -9.48 -7.41 0.33
N ILE A 47 -9.22 -6.25 -0.29
CA ILE A 47 -8.53 -5.13 0.34
C ILE A 47 -9.51 -3.96 0.43
N VAL A 48 -9.53 -3.30 1.58
CA VAL A 48 -10.25 -2.03 1.79
C VAL A 48 -9.22 -0.98 2.16
N ILE A 49 -9.13 0.09 1.37
CA ILE A 49 -8.18 1.18 1.60
C ILE A 49 -8.95 2.36 2.20
N ASN A 50 -8.59 2.73 3.44
CA ASN A 50 -9.08 3.94 4.08
C ASN A 50 -7.96 4.99 4.03
N LEU A 51 -8.17 6.08 3.29
CA LEU A 51 -7.23 7.20 3.22
C LEU A 51 -7.66 8.29 4.20
N ILE A 52 -6.76 8.65 5.11
CA ILE A 52 -6.96 9.77 6.04
C ILE A 52 -5.93 10.84 5.69
N ASP A 53 -6.40 11.96 5.14
CA ASP A 53 -5.56 13.09 4.75
C ASP A 53 -5.43 14.11 5.90
N ASN A 54 -4.33 14.86 5.91
CA ASN A 54 -3.97 15.82 6.96
C ASN A 54 -3.96 15.21 8.37
N PHE A 55 -3.53 13.94 8.47
CA PHE A 55 -3.46 13.20 9.72
C PHE A 55 -2.03 12.75 9.98
N GLY A 56 -1.39 13.36 10.98
CA GLY A 56 -0.02 13.09 11.34
C GLY A 56 0.12 12.13 12.53
N LEU A 57 1.38 11.82 12.85
CA LEU A 57 1.71 11.02 14.03
C LEU A 57 1.33 11.72 15.33
N PHE A 58 1.37 13.06 15.36
CA PHE A 58 0.96 13.82 16.53
C PHE A 58 -0.52 13.57 16.87
N GLU A 59 -1.41 13.65 15.87
CA GLU A 59 -2.84 13.37 16.02
C GLU A 59 -3.08 11.94 16.52
N ILE A 60 -2.32 10.95 16.03
CA ILE A 60 -2.39 9.56 16.53
C ILE A 60 -2.05 9.49 18.02
N THR A 61 -0.95 10.12 18.44
CA THR A 61 -0.52 10.07 19.85
C THR A 61 -1.45 10.82 20.79
N PHE A 62 -2.09 11.90 20.31
CA PHE A 62 -3.01 12.71 21.09
C PHE A 62 -4.42 12.10 21.14
N LEU A 63 -5.02 11.80 19.98
CA LEU A 63 -6.40 11.32 19.85
C LEU A 63 -6.55 9.83 20.17
N LYS A 64 -5.48 9.04 20.05
CA LYS A 64 -5.44 7.59 20.29
C LYS A 64 -6.63 6.84 19.67
N PRO A 65 -6.86 6.97 18.35
CA PRO A 65 -8.00 6.37 17.67
C PRO A 65 -7.97 4.84 17.82
N GLN A 66 -8.86 4.30 18.65
CA GLN A 66 -8.88 2.87 18.97
C GLN A 66 -9.10 1.99 17.73
N PHE A 67 -9.92 2.44 16.78
CA PHE A 67 -10.17 1.68 15.55
C PHE A 67 -8.91 1.46 14.69
N ILE A 68 -7.92 2.36 14.78
CA ILE A 68 -6.63 2.20 14.11
C ILE A 68 -5.72 1.33 14.98
N ILE A 69 -5.61 1.65 16.27
CA ILE A 69 -4.56 1.09 17.13
C ILE A 69 -4.85 -0.34 17.58
N THR A 70 -6.10 -0.67 17.92
CA THR A 70 -6.41 -1.90 18.66
C THR A 70 -6.39 -3.15 17.78
N ASN A 71 -6.64 -3.01 16.48
CA ASN A 71 -6.74 -4.14 15.53
C ASN A 71 -5.72 -4.04 14.39
N SER A 72 -4.63 -3.29 14.58
CA SER A 72 -3.54 -3.26 13.60
C SER A 72 -2.63 -4.47 13.80
N ASP A 73 -2.39 -5.21 12.72
CA ASP A 73 -1.43 -6.33 12.70
C ASP A 73 -0.01 -5.85 12.39
N ALA A 74 0.13 -4.80 11.56
CA ALA A 74 1.42 -4.24 11.18
C ALA A 74 1.36 -2.72 10.93
N LEU A 75 2.49 -2.04 11.17
CA LEU A 75 2.74 -0.66 10.77
C LEU A 75 3.73 -0.63 9.60
N ILE A 76 3.33 0.00 8.50
CA ILE A 76 4.20 0.16 7.33
C ILE A 76 4.61 1.63 7.20
N LEU A 77 5.91 1.88 7.23
CA LEU A 77 6.53 3.20 7.04
C LEU A 77 6.95 3.34 5.58
N LEU A 78 6.19 4.15 4.84
CA LEU A 78 6.35 4.35 3.40
C LEU A 78 7.28 5.53 3.10
N SER A 79 8.39 5.26 2.42
CA SER A 79 9.34 6.28 1.96
C SER A 79 8.94 6.80 0.59
N THR A 80 8.89 8.13 0.42
CA THR A 80 8.61 8.79 -0.86
C THR A 80 9.27 10.16 -0.93
N LYS A 81 9.55 10.63 -2.16
CA LYS A 81 10.04 12.00 -2.41
C LYS A 81 8.91 13.04 -2.43
N ASN A 82 7.65 12.61 -2.56
CA ASN A 82 6.50 13.49 -2.64
C ASN A 82 5.36 12.94 -1.76
N PRO A 83 5.30 13.37 -0.49
CA PRO A 83 4.33 12.85 0.48
C PRO A 83 2.95 13.50 0.36
N TYR A 84 2.73 14.45 -0.55
CA TYR A 84 1.43 15.08 -0.73
C TYR A 84 0.43 14.09 -1.33
N THR A 85 -0.84 14.16 -0.91
CA THR A 85 -1.91 13.23 -1.29
C THR A 85 -1.98 12.94 -2.79
N LEU A 86 -1.86 13.97 -3.64
CA LEU A 86 -1.85 13.78 -5.08
C LEU A 86 -0.63 12.96 -5.56
N GLY A 87 0.55 13.25 -5.02
CA GLY A 87 1.77 12.49 -5.32
C GLY A 87 1.68 11.05 -4.81
N PHE A 88 1.13 10.86 -3.62
CA PHE A 88 0.90 9.55 -3.03
C PHE A 88 -0.03 8.69 -3.88
N LEU A 89 -1.21 9.22 -4.21
CA LEU A 89 -2.19 8.54 -5.06
C LEU A 89 -1.61 8.25 -6.44
N HIS A 90 -0.88 9.20 -7.03
CA HIS A 90 -0.22 8.98 -8.31
C HIS A 90 0.77 7.81 -8.23
N GLN A 91 1.64 7.76 -7.22
CA GLN A 91 2.60 6.66 -7.09
C GLN A 91 1.93 5.30 -6.87
N ILE A 92 0.82 5.24 -6.13
CA ILE A 92 0.08 3.99 -5.94
C ILE A 92 -0.60 3.57 -7.24
N MET A 93 -1.21 4.50 -7.96
CA MET A 93 -1.93 4.16 -9.19
C MET A 93 -0.97 3.79 -10.32
N PHE A 94 0.20 4.43 -10.42
CA PHE A 94 1.11 4.29 -11.56
C PHE A 94 2.44 3.59 -11.23
N GLY A 95 2.71 3.19 -9.99
CA GLY A 95 3.96 2.53 -9.60
C GLY A 95 5.19 3.45 -9.55
N GLY A 96 5.03 4.74 -9.86
CA GLY A 96 6.13 5.69 -9.96
C GLY A 96 5.67 7.15 -10.07
N PHE A 97 6.65 8.04 -10.29
CA PHE A 97 6.38 9.47 -10.50
C PHE A 97 6.16 9.86 -11.96
N GLU A 98 6.52 8.98 -12.89
CA GLU A 98 6.26 9.20 -14.31
C GLU A 98 4.77 8.99 -14.62
N LYS A 99 4.22 9.77 -15.56
CA LYS A 99 2.82 9.62 -15.99
C LYS A 99 2.72 8.36 -16.84
N GLU A 100 2.09 7.31 -16.31
CA GLU A 100 2.00 5.97 -16.92
C GLU A 100 3.36 5.38 -17.36
N PRO A 101 4.25 5.01 -16.43
CA PRO A 101 5.46 4.29 -16.80
C PRO A 101 5.04 2.97 -17.45
N ASN A 102 5.36 2.81 -18.73
CA ASN A 102 5.04 1.63 -19.53
C ASN A 102 3.54 1.27 -19.55
N GLY A 103 2.63 2.24 -19.36
CA GLY A 103 1.18 2.01 -19.42
C GLY A 103 0.58 1.29 -18.21
N PHE A 104 1.26 1.23 -17.06
CA PHE A 104 0.68 0.61 -15.86
C PHE A 104 -0.35 1.52 -15.17
N HIS A 105 -1.47 0.93 -14.74
CA HIS A 105 -2.42 1.54 -13.82
C HIS A 105 -2.99 0.46 -12.90
N LEU A 106 -2.80 0.58 -11.59
CA LEU A 106 -3.11 -0.47 -10.60
C LEU A 106 -4.52 -1.02 -10.72
N LEU A 107 -5.54 -0.15 -10.76
CA LEU A 107 -6.94 -0.63 -10.83
C LEU A 107 -7.25 -1.34 -12.16
N ARG A 108 -6.62 -0.89 -13.25
CA ARG A 108 -6.78 -1.51 -14.57
C ARG A 108 -6.15 -2.90 -14.55
N GLU A 109 -4.97 -3.02 -13.95
CA GLU A 109 -4.28 -4.30 -13.78
C GLU A 109 -5.09 -5.28 -12.92
N ILE A 110 -5.64 -4.83 -11.79
CA ILE A 110 -6.52 -5.65 -10.94
C ILE A 110 -7.75 -6.16 -11.72
N ASN A 111 -8.39 -5.28 -12.49
CA ASN A 111 -9.56 -5.63 -13.30
C ASN A 111 -9.22 -6.58 -14.44
N ASN A 112 -8.07 -6.40 -15.10
CA ASN A 112 -7.60 -7.27 -16.18
C ASN A 112 -7.34 -8.71 -15.72
N GLN A 113 -7.00 -8.90 -14.44
CA GLN A 113 -6.80 -10.21 -13.83
C GLN A 113 -8.05 -10.76 -13.14
N GLY A 114 -9.23 -10.18 -13.41
CA GLY A 114 -10.53 -10.75 -13.05
C GLY A 114 -11.08 -10.36 -11.68
N LYS A 115 -10.43 -9.43 -10.96
CA LYS A 115 -10.98 -8.86 -9.72
C LYS A 115 -11.79 -7.59 -10.00
N LYS A 116 -12.58 -7.14 -9.03
CA LYS A 116 -13.36 -5.91 -9.11
C LYS A 116 -12.77 -4.86 -8.17
N THR A 117 -12.60 -3.64 -8.67
CA THR A 117 -12.12 -2.47 -7.92
C THR A 117 -13.24 -1.49 -7.63
#